data_AF-A0AA92IEN6-F1
#
_entry.id   AF-A0AA92IEN6-F1
#
_cell.length_a   1.000
_cell.length_b   1.000
_cell.length_c   1.000
_cell.angle_alpha   90.00
_cell.angle_beta   90.00
_cell.angle_gamma   90.00
#
_symmetry.space_group_name_H-M   'P 1'
#
loop_
_entity.id
_entity.type
_entity.pdbx_description
1 polymer ?
#
loop_
_entity_poly.entity_id
_entity_poly.type
_entity_poly.pdbx_seq_one_letter_code
_entity_poly.pdbx_strand_id
1 'polypeptide(L)' 'MTLNEIPPVLSVREFCSIINKSKSWAYAEWKKPDSDLPKPFKIGCGTRILGEAAASYLKKKSSI' A
#
# COMPACT_ATOMS: atom_id res chain seq x y z
N MET A 1 0.75 -15.03 -0.60
CA MET A 1 1.37 -14.38 0.56
C MET A 1 0.35 -14.36 1.67
N THR A 2 0.59 -15.09 2.75
CA THR A 2 -0.25 -15.02 3.94
C THR A 2 0.04 -13.71 4.66
N LEU A 3 -0.95 -13.17 5.35
CA LEU A 3 -0.94 -11.85 6.01
C LEU A 3 0.22 -11.64 7.01
N ASN A 4 0.94 -12.71 7.38
CA ASN A 4 2.05 -12.72 8.34
C ASN A 4 3.43 -12.41 7.72
N GLU A 5 3.54 -12.26 6.40
CA GLU A 5 4.81 -12.04 5.71
C GLU A 5 4.98 -10.62 5.13
N ILE A 6 4.07 -9.68 5.46
CA ILE A 6 4.19 -8.32 4.96
C ILE A 6 5.40 -7.65 5.62
N PRO A 7 6.43 -7.23 4.86
CA PRO A 7 7.58 -6.56 5.45
C PRO A 7 7.14 -5.25 6.12
N PRO A 8 7.84 -4.81 7.19
CA PRO A 8 7.46 -3.63 7.97
C PRO A 8 7.40 -2.36 7.10
N VAL A 9 8.15 -2.33 6.02
CA VAL A 9 8.14 -1.26 5.03
C VAL A 9 8.12 -1.88 3.63
N LEU A 10 7.17 -1.44 2.82
CA LEU A 10 7.00 -1.85 1.43
C LEU A 10 7.44 -0.74 0.49
N SER A 11 8.03 -1.12 -0.64
CA SER A 11 8.14 -0.24 -1.79
C SER A 11 6.77 -0.03 -2.44
N VAL A 12 6.55 1.11 -3.10
CA VAL A 12 5.32 1.32 -3.91
C VAL A 12 5.11 0.17 -4.90
N ARG A 13 6.19 -0.36 -5.50
CA ARG A 13 6.14 -1.50 -6.42
C ARG A 13 5.60 -2.77 -5.74
N GLU A 14 6.09 -3.10 -4.56
CA GLU A 14 5.70 -4.30 -3.82
C GLU A 14 4.23 -4.21 -3.40
N PHE A 15 3.85 -3.06 -2.83
CA PHE A 15 2.46 -2.81 -2.47
C PHE A 15 1.51 -2.92 -3.68
N CYS A 16 1.85 -2.28 -4.81
CA CYS A 16 1.06 -2.38 -6.04
C CYS A 16 0.93 -3.84 -6.53
N SER A 17 2.00 -4.63 -6.40
CA SER A 17 2.00 -6.06 -6.72
C SER A 17 1.05 -6.83 -5.80
N ILE A 18 1.03 -6.52 -4.51
CA ILE A 18 0.16 -7.17 -3.52
C ILE A 18 -1.31 -6.88 -3.80
N ILE A 19 -1.67 -5.63 -4.08
CA ILE A 19 -3.05 -5.25 -4.39
C ILE A 19 -3.46 -5.54 -5.84
N ASN A 20 -2.56 -6.13 -6.65
CA ASN A 20 -2.71 -6.40 -8.07
C ASN A 20 -3.22 -5.19 -8.87
N LYS A 21 -2.58 -4.03 -8.67
CA LYS A 21 -2.89 -2.77 -9.37
C LYS A 21 -1.62 -2.15 -9.94
N SER A 22 -1.79 -1.28 -10.93
CA SER A 22 -0.68 -0.53 -11.51
C SER A 22 -0.24 0.62 -10.60
N LYS A 23 1.03 1.02 -10.71
CA LYS A 23 1.56 2.20 -9.98
C LYS A 23 0.77 3.46 -10.33
N SER A 24 0.43 3.66 -11.59
CA SER A 24 -0.35 4.82 -12.05
C SER A 24 -1.71 4.90 -11.37
N TRP A 25 -2.38 3.75 -11.17
CA TRP A 25 -3.63 3.69 -10.43
C TRP A 25 -3.42 4.08 -8.96
N ALA A 26 -2.40 3.53 -8.29
CA ALA A 26 -2.10 3.88 -6.89
C ALA A 26 -1.80 5.38 -6.72
N TYR A 27 -1.03 5.98 -7.63
CA TYR A 27 -0.76 7.43 -7.60
C TYR A 27 -1.99 8.28 -7.88
N ALA A 28 -2.88 7.84 -8.77
CA ALA A 28 -4.14 8.54 -9.02
C ALA A 28 -5.06 8.48 -7.80
N GLU A 29 -5.14 7.33 -7.14
CA GLU A 29 -5.93 7.17 -5.93
C GLU A 29 -5.37 7.96 -4.74
N TRP A 30 -4.05 8.04 -4.56
CA TRP A 30 -3.46 8.86 -3.49
C TRP A 30 -3.68 10.36 -3.66
N LYS A 31 -4.02 10.82 -4.87
CA LYS A 31 -4.41 12.22 -5.11
C LYS A 31 -5.86 12.49 -4.67
N LYS A 32 -6.67 11.46 -4.45
CA LYS A 32 -8.04 11.62 -3.97
C LYS A 32 -8.01 11.94 -2.48
N PRO A 33 -8.80 12.92 -2.00
CA PRO A 33 -8.88 13.26 -0.58
C PRO A 33 -9.42 12.09 0.26
N ASP A 34 -10.35 11.31 -0.28
CA ASP A 34 -10.97 10.14 0.37
C ASP A 34 -10.30 8.82 0.00
N SER A 35 -8.99 8.84 -0.27
CA SER A 35 -8.26 7.61 -0.60
C SER A 35 -8.22 6.68 0.61
N ASP A 36 -8.80 5.49 0.48
CA ASP A 36 -8.68 4.42 1.47
C ASP A 36 -7.30 3.72 1.40
N LEU A 37 -6.47 4.07 0.42
CA LEU A 37 -5.13 3.50 0.29
C LEU A 37 -4.19 3.97 1.40
N PRO A 38 -3.29 3.09 1.87
CA PRO A 38 -2.28 3.46 2.85
C PRO A 38 -1.41 4.60 2.30
N LYS A 39 -1.24 5.65 3.12
CA LYS A 39 -0.51 6.85 2.71
C LYS A 39 0.96 6.53 2.47
N PRO A 40 1.53 6.93 1.32
CA PRO A 40 2.95 6.75 1.06
C PRO A 40 3.74 7.80 1.86
N PHE A 41 4.94 7.44 2.29
CA PHE A 41 5.87 8.35 2.96
C PHE A 41 7.26 8.24 2.32
N LYS A 42 8.11 9.25 2.56
CA LYS A 42 9.48 9.27 2.03
C LYS A 42 10.47 8.81 3.09
N ILE A 43 11.37 7.90 2.72
CA ILE A 43 12.59 7.58 3.46
C ILE A 43 13.76 7.92 2.54
N GLY A 44 14.48 9.00 2.83
CA GLY A 44 15.47 9.56 1.92
C GLY A 44 14.85 9.90 0.55
N CYS A 45 15.42 9.37 -0.52
CA CYS A 45 14.90 9.53 -1.89
C CYS A 45 13.79 8.52 -2.27
N GLY A 46 13.52 7.52 -1.42
CA GLY A 46 12.59 6.43 -1.73
C GLY A 46 11.18 6.69 -1.18
N THR A 47 10.16 6.48 -2.02
CA THR A 47 8.77 6.40 -1.56
C THR A 47 8.46 4.99 -1.05
N ARG A 48 7.98 4.91 0.19
CA ARG A 48 7.67 3.69 0.91
C ARG A 48 6.24 3.72 1.47
N ILE A 49 5.74 2.56 1.86
CA ILE A 49 4.42 2.37 2.45
C ILE A 49 4.62 1.52 3.71
N LEU A 50 3.91 1.87 4.79
CA LEU A 50 4.00 1.10 6.03
C LEU A 50 3.34 -0.26 5.82
N GLY A 51 4.07 -1.32 6.15
CA GLY A 51 3.58 -2.69 6.06
C GLY A 51 2.31 -2.91 6.86
N GLU A 52 2.25 -2.36 8.08
CA GLU A 52 1.07 -2.42 8.94
C GLU A 52 -0.15 -1.75 8.29
N ALA A 53 0.03 -0.57 7.68
CA ALA A 53 -1.05 0.13 7.00
C ALA A 53 -1.53 -0.65 5.77
N ALA A 54 -0.62 -1.25 5.01
CA ALA A 54 -0.96 -2.13 3.89
C ALA A 54 -1.70 -3.40 4.36
N ALA A 55 -1.26 -4.02 5.45
CA ALA A 55 -1.90 -5.18 6.04
C ALA A 55 -3.32 -4.85 6.53
N SER A 56 -3.49 -3.70 7.21
CA SER A 56 -4.80 -3.23 7.68
C SER A 56 -5.75 -2.95 6.50
N TYR A 57 -5.26 -2.30 5.44
CA TYR A 57 -6.00 -2.10 4.19
C TYR A 57 -6.48 -3.43 3.58
N LEU A 58 -5.58 -4.41 3.46
CA LEU A 58 -5.91 -5.74 2.91
C LEU A 58 -6.93 -6.48 3.78
N LYS A 59 -6.79 -6.43 5.12
CA LYS A 59 -7.77 -7.02 6.05
C LYS A 59 -9.15 -6.40 5.87
N LYS A 60 -9.24 -5.08 5.88
CA LYS A 60 -10.49 -4.33 5.70
C LYS A 60 -11.17 -4.71 4.37
N LYS A 61 -10.38 -4.86 3.32
CA LYS A 61 -10.86 -5.22 1.97
C LYS A 61 -11.22 -6.70 1.81
N SER A 62 -10.64 -7.58 2.63
CA SER A 62 -10.93 -9.02 2.64
C SER A 62 -12.10 -9.39 3.56
N SER A 63 -12.51 -8.49 4.47
CA SER A 63 -13.69 -8.65 5.32
C SER A 63 -14.99 -8.19 4.67
N ILE A 64 -14.93 -7.70 3.43
CA ILE A 64 -16.08 -7.39 2.56
C ILE A 64 -16.26 -8.57 1.60
#